data_AF-A8P5S4-F1
#
_entry.id   AF-A8P5S4-F1
#
_cell.length_a   1.000
_cell.length_b   1.000
_cell.length_c   1.000
_cell.angle_alpha   90.00
_cell.angle_beta   90.00
_cell.angle_gamma   90.00
#
_symmetry.space_group_name_H-M   'P 1'
#
loop_
_entity.id
_entity.type
_entity.pdbx_description
1 polymer ?
#
loop_
_entity_poly.entity_id
_entity_poly.type
_entity_poly.pdbx_seq_one_letter_code
_entity_poly.pdbx_strand_id
1 'polypeptide(L)'
;MSTRTNTSARVDLSKLSHRLSKNGQVNSPGARFFIIISVTAAYDLGATADHLQKMYEDEAKSQKSIFREEGDREIVVDDGNWVQYLGNTSAYAAFVTFFADRIQKNGVAATLEEYLFSKEANTSEKVMLVRLISGAVHPFIQLGYALEFGNEAMVAPALAQTAVHTPTGPQIYDFHWGSSGSAASDNQLSIFQLIEEVYAAPELKPGPYEPDALHSARLKGILGKEEVVKKVRELCARFALPTSSESDNVNFDAQVDSTIHDLVLAATLLTFAVSKPNRPPRLDFFLMHLVTSSLFLTPIKGALRREEDKLNLLRAFVPTLVLHVLSRGRPRIDVGVLEGYTGVPRPPVPGDKVRKLGREVIGSPEEDGDYNPWHAMHADVLYHPDTHHVKTFRTLFLANGEYGGRDPVELPAGFRITPSPGSSTKGGVSVDGTVYTRAAGVLMNYMGWVTHGQDPREDWDRRKV
;
A
#
# COMPACT_ATOMS: atom_id res chain seq x y z
N MET A 1 17.40 -2.29 16.54
CA MET A 1 17.63 -3.44 17.44
C MET A 1 16.90 -4.65 16.88
N SER A 2 17.65 -5.63 16.40
CA SER A 2 17.13 -6.88 15.84
C SER A 2 16.80 -7.84 16.98
N THR A 3 15.51 -8.06 17.23
CA THR A 3 15.01 -9.17 18.05
C THR A 3 13.79 -9.79 17.36
N ARG A 4 14.01 -10.35 16.16
CA ARG A 4 13.14 -11.41 15.65
C ARG A 4 13.50 -12.69 16.42
N THR A 5 12.72 -13.01 17.44
CA THR A 5 12.38 -14.37 17.93
C THR A 5 11.83 -14.26 19.36
N ASN A 6 10.54 -13.95 19.50
CA ASN A 6 9.81 -14.27 20.72
C ASN A 6 8.85 -15.43 20.40
N THR A 7 9.30 -16.65 20.70
CA THR A 7 8.68 -17.91 20.30
C THR A 7 7.50 -18.34 21.19
N SER A 8 7.03 -17.52 22.12
CA SER A 8 6.01 -17.91 23.11
C SER A 8 4.59 -17.38 22.88
N ALA A 9 4.36 -16.55 21.85
CA ALA A 9 3.05 -15.98 21.54
C ALA A 9 2.65 -16.09 20.05
N ARG A 10 3.07 -17.18 19.37
CA ARG A 10 2.44 -17.51 18.08
C ARG A 10 0.99 -17.91 18.35
N VAL A 11 0.06 -16.96 18.26
CA VAL A 11 -1.22 -17.27 17.62
C VAL A 11 -0.80 -17.91 16.31
N ASP A 12 -1.02 -19.20 16.20
CA ASP A 12 -0.61 -19.94 15.03
C ASP A 12 -1.47 -19.40 13.88
N LEU A 13 -0.95 -18.42 13.14
CA LEU A 13 -1.61 -17.82 11.99
C LEU A 13 -1.94 -18.91 10.97
N SER A 14 -1.23 -20.04 10.99
CA SER A 14 -1.60 -21.24 10.24
C SER A 14 -2.84 -21.92 10.83
N LYS A 15 -3.06 -21.96 12.16
CA LYS A 15 -4.35 -22.40 12.77
C LYS A 15 -5.47 -21.40 12.59
N LEU A 16 -5.21 -20.09 12.56
CA LEU A 16 -6.23 -19.09 12.22
C LEU A 16 -6.61 -19.23 10.75
N SER A 17 -5.64 -19.32 9.85
CA SER A 17 -5.81 -19.63 8.43
C SER A 17 -6.44 -21.02 8.20
N HIS A 18 -6.11 -22.01 9.03
CA HIS A 18 -6.66 -23.36 8.95
C HIS A 18 -8.08 -23.44 9.55
N ARG A 19 -8.41 -22.68 10.59
CA ARG A 19 -9.80 -22.53 11.08
C ARG A 19 -10.65 -21.77 10.05
N LEU A 20 -10.08 -20.76 9.42
CA LEU A 20 -10.62 -20.08 8.25
C LEU A 20 -10.87 -21.06 7.07
N SER A 21 -10.01 -22.05 6.88
CA SER A 21 -10.17 -23.07 5.81
C SER A 21 -11.06 -24.26 6.18
N LYS A 22 -11.12 -24.67 7.46
CA LYS A 22 -11.89 -25.83 7.96
C LYS A 22 -13.35 -25.53 8.26
N ASN A 23 -13.72 -24.29 8.58
CA ASN A 23 -15.11 -23.92 8.70
C ASN A 23 -15.71 -23.78 7.30
N GLY A 24 -15.99 -24.94 6.68
CA GLY A 24 -16.63 -25.15 5.37
C GLY A 24 -18.11 -24.78 5.34
N GLN A 25 -18.55 -23.90 6.24
CA GLN A 25 -19.81 -23.19 6.14
C GLN A 25 -19.50 -21.71 6.30
N VAL A 26 -20.18 -20.88 5.52
CA VAL A 26 -20.13 -19.41 5.59
C VAL A 26 -19.01 -18.74 4.78
N ASN A 27 -19.20 -18.71 3.48
CA ASN A 27 -19.38 -17.45 2.78
C ASN A 27 -18.13 -16.46 2.45
N SER A 28 -17.89 -16.23 1.12
CA SER A 28 -17.39 -15.21 0.09
C SER A 28 -15.94 -14.86 -0.12
N PRO A 29 -15.53 -14.69 -1.41
CA PRO A 29 -14.18 -14.23 -1.71
C PRO A 29 -13.94 -12.85 -1.09
N GLY A 30 -14.70 -11.82 -1.49
CA GLY A 30 -14.34 -10.42 -1.21
C GLY A 30 -14.19 -10.04 0.28
N ALA A 31 -14.86 -10.74 1.19
CA ALA A 31 -14.95 -10.34 2.59
C ALA A 31 -14.13 -11.21 3.57
N ARG A 32 -13.58 -12.36 3.14
CA ARG A 32 -12.58 -13.11 3.93
C ARG A 32 -11.18 -12.48 3.86
N PHE A 33 -10.89 -11.72 2.80
CA PHE A 33 -9.59 -11.09 2.58
C PHE A 33 -9.31 -9.91 3.49
N PHE A 34 -10.31 -9.04 3.71
CA PHE A 34 -10.15 -7.91 4.62
C PHE A 34 -9.80 -8.39 6.03
N ILE A 35 -10.45 -9.46 6.51
CA ILE A 35 -10.16 -10.01 7.84
C ILE A 35 -8.71 -10.43 7.97
N ILE A 36 -8.21 -11.24 7.02
CA ILE A 36 -6.87 -11.79 7.19
C ILE A 36 -5.81 -10.69 7.14
N ILE A 37 -5.95 -9.68 6.28
CA ILE A 37 -4.98 -8.57 6.21
C ILE A 37 -5.10 -7.63 7.41
N SER A 38 -6.31 -7.34 7.89
CA SER A 38 -6.55 -6.45 9.03
C SER A 38 -6.10 -7.06 10.35
N VAL A 39 -6.43 -8.34 10.56
CA VAL A 39 -5.98 -9.13 11.72
C VAL A 39 -4.46 -9.32 11.69
N THR A 40 -3.86 -9.55 10.51
CA THR A 40 -2.40 -9.65 10.38
C THR A 40 -1.72 -8.32 10.71
N ALA A 41 -2.28 -7.19 10.26
CA ALA A 41 -1.76 -5.87 10.60
C ALA A 41 -1.79 -5.61 12.12
N ALA A 42 -2.91 -5.90 12.78
CA ALA A 42 -3.05 -5.74 14.22
C ALA A 42 -2.15 -6.71 15.01
N TYR A 43 -1.97 -7.95 14.52
CA TYR A 43 -1.05 -8.91 15.11
C TYR A 43 0.39 -8.39 15.10
N ASP A 44 0.84 -7.77 14.02
CA ASP A 44 2.18 -7.18 13.93
C ASP A 44 2.39 -6.01 14.90
N LEU A 45 1.32 -5.26 15.14
CA LEU A 45 1.26 -4.19 16.14
C LEU A 45 1.05 -4.73 17.57
N GLY A 46 1.13 -6.05 17.79
CA GLY A 46 1.10 -6.65 19.12
C GLY A 46 -0.29 -6.79 19.74
N ALA A 47 -1.36 -6.81 18.93
CA ALA A 47 -2.69 -7.16 19.42
C ALA A 47 -2.70 -8.57 20.04
N THR A 48 -3.36 -8.71 21.19
CA THR A 48 -3.47 -9.99 21.89
C THR A 48 -4.41 -10.95 21.16
N ALA A 49 -4.32 -12.24 21.46
CA ALA A 49 -5.19 -13.26 20.85
C ALA A 49 -6.70 -12.94 21.02
N ASP A 50 -7.10 -12.49 22.21
CA ASP A 50 -8.48 -12.11 22.49
C ASP A 50 -8.92 -10.88 21.69
N HIS A 51 -8.01 -9.93 21.46
CA HIS A 51 -8.31 -8.76 20.64
C HIS A 51 -8.46 -9.15 19.17
N LEU A 52 -7.54 -9.95 18.64
CA LEU A 52 -7.60 -10.48 17.27
C LEU A 52 -8.89 -11.28 17.03
N GLN A 53 -9.34 -12.05 18.02
CA GLN A 53 -10.60 -12.78 17.95
C GLN A 53 -11.80 -11.83 17.86
N LYS A 54 -11.82 -10.72 18.62
CA LYS A 54 -12.89 -9.71 18.53
C LYS A 54 -12.91 -9.01 17.17
N MET A 55 -11.73 -8.63 16.65
CA MET A 55 -11.62 -8.06 15.30
C MET A 55 -12.14 -9.02 14.25
N TYR A 56 -11.75 -10.30 14.34
CA TYR A 56 -12.23 -11.36 13.47
C TYR A 56 -13.76 -11.48 13.50
N GLU A 57 -14.35 -11.56 14.70
CA GLU A 57 -15.80 -11.71 14.88
C GLU A 57 -16.57 -10.51 14.35
N ASP A 58 -16.02 -9.31 14.50
CA ASP A 58 -16.66 -8.09 13.98
C ASP A 58 -16.63 -8.05 12.45
N GLU A 59 -15.46 -8.25 11.85
CA GLU A 59 -15.34 -8.23 10.39
C GLU A 59 -16.10 -9.40 9.73
N ALA A 60 -16.21 -10.55 10.42
CA ALA A 60 -16.94 -11.74 9.94
C ALA A 60 -18.42 -11.43 9.65
N LYS A 61 -19.01 -10.44 10.33
CA LYS A 61 -20.41 -10.00 10.10
C LYS A 61 -20.65 -9.47 8.69
N SER A 62 -19.61 -8.96 8.03
CA SER A 62 -19.69 -8.39 6.68
C SER A 62 -19.41 -9.41 5.56
N GLN A 63 -19.22 -10.70 5.90
CA GLN A 63 -18.88 -11.76 4.95
C GLN A 63 -20.07 -12.26 4.10
N LYS A 64 -20.00 -12.13 2.75
CA LYS A 64 -20.96 -12.72 1.75
C LYS A 64 -20.60 -14.17 1.40
N SER A 65 -21.22 -14.98 0.47
CA SER A 65 -20.95 -16.44 0.10
C SER A 65 -19.76 -16.88 -0.84
N ILE A 66 -19.00 -18.01 -0.58
CA ILE A 66 -17.68 -18.37 -1.26
C ILE A 66 -18.00 -18.81 -2.67
N PHE A 67 -19.00 -19.68 -2.70
CA PHE A 67 -19.79 -20.01 -3.85
C PHE A 67 -20.89 -18.94 -3.93
N ARG A 68 -20.87 -18.14 -4.99
CA ARG A 68 -21.95 -17.18 -5.29
C ARG A 68 -23.21 -17.95 -5.65
N GLU A 69 -23.04 -19.08 -6.35
CA GLU A 69 -24.08 -20.01 -6.77
C GLU A 69 -23.68 -21.46 -6.44
N GLU A 70 -24.64 -22.37 -6.34
CA GLU A 70 -24.37 -23.77 -5.97
C GLU A 70 -23.44 -24.48 -6.96
N GLY A 71 -23.58 -24.18 -8.26
CA GLY A 71 -22.74 -24.71 -9.34
C GLY A 71 -21.28 -24.25 -9.31
N ASP A 72 -20.94 -23.18 -8.57
CA ASP A 72 -19.55 -22.73 -8.44
C ASP A 72 -18.65 -23.79 -7.79
N ARG A 73 -19.24 -24.72 -7.01
CA ARG A 73 -18.55 -25.84 -6.36
C ARG A 73 -17.99 -26.86 -7.35
N GLU A 74 -18.55 -26.89 -8.56
CA GLU A 74 -18.18 -27.85 -9.60
C GLU A 74 -17.06 -27.34 -10.50
N ILE A 75 -16.69 -26.05 -10.36
CA ILE A 75 -15.60 -25.46 -11.14
C ILE A 75 -14.27 -26.10 -10.70
N VAL A 76 -13.55 -26.67 -11.67
CA VAL A 76 -12.19 -27.19 -11.50
C VAL A 76 -11.25 -26.44 -12.43
N VAL A 77 -10.18 -25.89 -11.85
CA VAL A 77 -9.15 -25.15 -12.58
C VAL A 77 -7.87 -25.98 -12.66
N ASP A 78 -7.34 -26.14 -13.88
CA ASP A 78 -6.10 -26.85 -14.18
C ASP A 78 -5.26 -26.12 -15.25
N ASP A 79 -4.09 -26.67 -15.58
CA ASP A 79 -3.15 -26.04 -16.52
C ASP A 79 -3.72 -25.90 -17.94
N GLY A 80 -4.67 -26.76 -18.32
CA GLY A 80 -5.31 -26.74 -19.63
C GLY A 80 -6.43 -25.72 -19.74
N ASN A 81 -6.96 -25.22 -18.62
CA ASN A 81 -8.20 -24.46 -18.62
C ASN A 81 -8.15 -23.13 -17.84
N TRP A 82 -7.16 -22.89 -16.98
CA TRP A 82 -7.18 -21.76 -16.03
C TRP A 82 -7.39 -20.39 -16.67
N VAL A 83 -6.89 -20.19 -17.89
CA VAL A 83 -7.04 -18.93 -18.64
C VAL A 83 -8.52 -18.60 -18.90
N GLN A 84 -9.35 -19.62 -19.16
CA GLN A 84 -10.79 -19.45 -19.44
C GLN A 84 -11.57 -18.90 -18.23
N TYR A 85 -11.03 -19.09 -17.03
CA TYR A 85 -11.65 -18.66 -15.78
C TYR A 85 -11.11 -17.32 -15.26
N LEU A 86 -10.14 -16.70 -15.94
CA LEU A 86 -9.61 -15.41 -15.53
C LEU A 86 -10.69 -14.32 -15.55
N GLY A 87 -10.78 -13.54 -14.48
CA GLY A 87 -11.85 -12.55 -14.26
C GLY A 87 -13.18 -13.15 -13.79
N ASN A 88 -13.30 -14.48 -13.68
CA ASN A 88 -14.50 -15.12 -13.17
C ASN A 88 -14.42 -15.27 -11.64
N THR A 89 -15.12 -14.39 -10.93
CA THR A 89 -15.22 -14.43 -9.46
C THR A 89 -15.75 -15.74 -8.87
N SER A 90 -16.56 -16.51 -9.61
CA SER A 90 -17.05 -17.82 -9.18
C SER A 90 -15.95 -18.88 -9.13
N ALA A 91 -14.92 -18.73 -9.97
CA ALA A 91 -13.78 -19.65 -10.01
C ALA A 91 -12.77 -19.44 -8.88
N TYR A 92 -13.01 -18.48 -7.96
CA TYR A 92 -12.05 -18.14 -6.91
C TYR A 92 -11.62 -19.36 -6.08
N ALA A 93 -12.57 -20.17 -5.59
CA ALA A 93 -12.25 -21.35 -4.78
C ALA A 93 -11.42 -22.38 -5.56
N ALA A 94 -11.73 -22.57 -6.85
CA ALA A 94 -10.99 -23.45 -7.74
C ALA A 94 -9.56 -22.93 -7.97
N PHE A 95 -9.38 -21.61 -8.14
CA PHE A 95 -8.05 -21.00 -8.23
C PHE A 95 -7.25 -21.14 -6.94
N VAL A 96 -7.88 -21.09 -5.75
CA VAL A 96 -7.15 -21.34 -4.48
C VAL A 96 -6.53 -22.73 -4.49
N THR A 97 -7.30 -23.75 -4.85
CA THR A 97 -6.79 -25.13 -4.96
C THR A 97 -5.70 -25.23 -6.03
N PHE A 98 -5.94 -24.65 -7.21
CA PHE A 98 -4.98 -24.64 -8.31
C PHE A 98 -3.63 -24.06 -7.90
N PHE A 99 -3.61 -22.88 -7.28
CA PHE A 99 -2.36 -22.24 -6.86
C PHE A 99 -1.74 -22.92 -5.63
N ALA A 100 -2.53 -23.48 -4.71
CA ALA A 100 -2.00 -24.24 -3.58
C ALA A 100 -1.19 -25.46 -4.06
N ASP A 101 -1.70 -26.19 -5.05
CA ASP A 101 -0.99 -27.31 -5.68
C ASP A 101 0.32 -26.87 -6.34
N ARG A 102 0.36 -25.69 -6.96
CA ARG A 102 1.55 -25.17 -7.68
C ARG A 102 2.61 -24.72 -6.69
N ILE A 103 2.19 -24.05 -5.61
CA ILE A 103 3.08 -23.68 -4.50
C ILE A 103 3.64 -24.94 -3.84
N GLN A 104 2.82 -25.96 -3.60
CA GLN A 104 3.29 -27.22 -3.01
C GLN A 104 4.34 -27.92 -3.89
N LYS A 105 4.16 -27.90 -5.22
CA LYS A 105 5.06 -28.57 -6.17
C LYS A 105 6.35 -27.78 -6.44
N ASN A 106 6.22 -26.46 -6.63
CA ASN A 106 7.29 -25.62 -7.20
C ASN A 106 7.89 -24.64 -6.18
N GLY A 107 7.23 -24.46 -5.03
CA GLY A 107 7.51 -23.40 -4.07
C GLY A 107 6.91 -22.05 -4.47
N VAL A 108 6.88 -21.13 -3.52
CA VAL A 108 6.31 -19.78 -3.70
C VAL A 108 7.00 -19.02 -4.82
N ALA A 109 8.33 -18.85 -4.76
CA ALA A 109 9.08 -18.03 -5.71
C ALA A 109 8.83 -18.45 -7.16
N ALA A 110 9.00 -19.75 -7.47
CA ALA A 110 8.80 -20.26 -8.83
C ALA A 110 7.33 -20.09 -9.30
N THR A 111 6.36 -20.24 -8.39
CA THR A 111 4.95 -20.03 -8.73
C THR A 111 4.66 -18.56 -9.07
N LEU A 112 5.24 -17.60 -8.33
CA LEU A 112 5.10 -16.17 -8.66
C LEU A 112 5.76 -15.85 -10.00
N GLU A 113 6.97 -16.34 -10.22
CA GLU A 113 7.70 -16.12 -11.47
C GLU A 113 6.95 -16.70 -12.67
N GLU A 114 6.35 -17.88 -12.53
CA GLU A 114 5.59 -18.53 -13.60
C GLU A 114 4.23 -17.86 -13.87
N TYR A 115 3.42 -17.64 -12.82
CA TYR A 115 2.02 -17.24 -13.00
C TYR A 115 1.76 -15.73 -12.86
N LEU A 116 2.72 -14.95 -12.37
CA LEU A 116 2.63 -13.49 -12.32
C LEU A 116 3.67 -12.82 -13.20
N PHE A 117 4.94 -13.20 -13.11
CA PHE A 117 6.03 -12.45 -13.72
C PHE A 117 6.61 -13.08 -14.99
N SER A 118 5.99 -14.09 -15.58
CA SER A 118 6.44 -14.62 -16.87
C SER A 118 5.85 -13.81 -18.02
N LYS A 119 6.52 -13.85 -19.18
CA LYS A 119 5.96 -13.31 -20.42
C LYS A 119 4.66 -14.03 -20.78
N GLU A 120 4.62 -15.33 -20.54
CA GLU A 120 3.51 -16.22 -20.82
C GLU A 120 2.28 -15.92 -19.95
N ALA A 121 2.47 -15.42 -18.71
CA ALA A 121 1.40 -14.96 -17.82
C ALA A 121 0.90 -13.54 -18.15
N ASN A 122 1.60 -12.83 -19.03
CA ASN A 122 1.30 -11.43 -19.37
C ASN A 122 1.11 -11.22 -20.88
N THR A 123 0.58 -12.24 -21.56
CA THR A 123 -0.02 -12.06 -22.90
C THR A 123 -1.22 -11.12 -22.81
N SER A 124 -1.69 -10.62 -23.96
CA SER A 124 -2.88 -9.75 -24.07
C SER A 124 -4.15 -10.33 -23.44
N GLU A 125 -4.25 -11.67 -23.37
CA GLU A 125 -5.38 -12.38 -22.77
C GLU A 125 -5.28 -12.47 -21.22
N LYS A 126 -4.07 -12.67 -20.70
CA LYS A 126 -3.87 -13.02 -19.28
C LYS A 126 -3.60 -11.80 -18.41
N VAL A 127 -2.63 -10.96 -18.79
CA VAL A 127 -2.23 -9.70 -18.10
C VAL A 127 -2.15 -9.80 -16.56
N MET A 128 -1.56 -10.87 -16.03
CA MET A 128 -1.59 -11.20 -14.60
C MET A 128 -0.95 -10.13 -13.69
N LEU A 129 0.13 -9.47 -14.10
CA LEU A 129 0.70 -8.34 -13.33
C LEU A 129 -0.29 -7.19 -13.20
N VAL A 130 -1.01 -6.86 -14.27
CA VAL A 130 -2.05 -5.82 -14.22
C VAL A 130 -3.19 -6.25 -13.31
N ARG A 131 -3.57 -7.53 -13.29
CA ARG A 131 -4.60 -8.02 -12.36
C ARG A 131 -4.13 -7.91 -10.90
N LEU A 132 -2.84 -8.10 -10.62
CA LEU A 132 -2.28 -8.02 -9.27
C LEU A 132 -2.42 -6.61 -8.69
N ILE A 133 -2.14 -5.57 -9.48
CA ILE A 133 -2.24 -4.16 -9.05
C ILE A 133 -3.64 -3.55 -9.26
N SER A 134 -4.61 -4.33 -9.72
CA SER A 134 -5.99 -3.88 -9.92
C SER A 134 -6.82 -3.97 -8.64
N GLY A 135 -8.09 -3.54 -8.69
CA GLY A 135 -9.01 -3.68 -7.55
C GLY A 135 -8.57 -2.90 -6.31
N ALA A 136 -8.19 -1.63 -6.49
CA ALA A 136 -7.59 -0.80 -5.43
C ALA A 136 -6.40 -1.51 -4.74
N VAL A 137 -5.57 -2.20 -5.54
CA VAL A 137 -4.36 -2.93 -5.13
C VAL A 137 -4.58 -3.99 -4.03
N HIS A 138 -5.81 -4.46 -3.82
CA HIS A 138 -6.08 -5.50 -2.81
C HIS A 138 -5.34 -6.83 -3.05
N PRO A 139 -5.26 -7.36 -4.29
CA PRO A 139 -4.48 -8.58 -4.53
C PRO A 139 -2.99 -8.40 -4.22
N PHE A 140 -2.44 -7.23 -4.57
CA PHE A 140 -1.06 -6.85 -4.24
C PHE A 140 -0.83 -6.77 -2.73
N ILE A 141 -1.72 -6.11 -1.99
CA ILE A 141 -1.67 -6.01 -0.52
C ILE A 141 -1.74 -7.39 0.12
N GLN A 142 -2.64 -8.25 -0.36
CA GLN A 142 -2.80 -9.61 0.18
C GLN A 142 -1.56 -10.47 -0.06
N LEU A 143 -0.99 -10.42 -1.27
CA LEU A 143 0.26 -11.11 -1.57
C LEU A 143 1.40 -10.57 -0.69
N GLY A 144 1.45 -9.25 -0.52
CA GLY A 144 2.40 -8.57 0.34
C GLY A 144 2.40 -9.10 1.78
N TYR A 145 1.24 -9.13 2.43
CA TYR A 145 1.10 -9.72 3.77
C TYR A 145 1.49 -11.21 3.80
N ALA A 146 1.08 -11.99 2.79
CA ALA A 146 1.41 -13.41 2.72
C ALA A 146 2.94 -13.63 2.71
N LEU A 147 3.66 -12.85 1.91
CA LEU A 147 5.12 -12.96 1.77
C LEU A 147 5.87 -12.38 2.97
N GLU A 148 5.43 -11.23 3.50
CA GLU A 148 6.06 -10.59 4.66
C GLU A 148 6.03 -11.51 5.90
N PHE A 149 4.92 -12.21 6.11
CA PHE A 149 4.75 -13.14 7.23
C PHE A 149 5.25 -14.56 6.93
N GLY A 150 5.74 -14.82 5.71
CA GLY A 150 6.16 -16.15 5.27
C GLY A 150 5.04 -17.19 5.36
N ASN A 151 3.78 -16.77 5.15
CA ASN A 151 2.61 -17.64 5.26
C ASN A 151 2.17 -18.15 3.89
N GLU A 152 2.70 -19.30 3.48
CA GLU A 152 2.40 -19.92 2.18
C GLU A 152 0.90 -20.18 1.99
N ALA A 153 0.16 -20.48 3.06
CA ALA A 153 -1.28 -20.70 3.01
C ALA A 153 -2.06 -19.43 2.63
N MET A 154 -1.46 -18.24 2.73
CA MET A 154 -2.04 -16.98 2.28
C MET A 154 -1.68 -16.63 0.82
N VAL A 155 -0.63 -17.23 0.26
CA VAL A 155 -0.16 -16.93 -1.10
C VAL A 155 -1.15 -17.45 -2.15
N ALA A 156 -1.65 -18.68 -2.03
CA ALA A 156 -2.64 -19.23 -2.96
C ALA A 156 -3.94 -18.39 -3.01
N PRO A 157 -4.56 -18.02 -1.88
CA PRO A 157 -5.65 -17.05 -1.84
C PRO A 157 -5.33 -15.71 -2.52
N ALA A 158 -4.11 -15.19 -2.37
CA ALA A 158 -3.73 -13.93 -3.01
C ALA A 158 -3.67 -14.06 -4.54
N LEU A 159 -3.05 -15.14 -5.04
CA LEU A 159 -3.00 -15.45 -6.48
C LEU A 159 -4.38 -15.73 -7.07
N ALA A 160 -5.24 -16.42 -6.32
CA ALA A 160 -6.62 -16.63 -6.71
C ALA A 160 -7.39 -15.30 -6.78
N GLN A 161 -7.18 -14.40 -5.82
CA GLN A 161 -7.74 -13.05 -5.87
C GLN A 161 -7.25 -12.30 -7.11
N THR A 162 -5.96 -12.38 -7.44
CA THR A 162 -5.40 -11.83 -8.68
C THR A 162 -6.10 -12.40 -9.92
N ALA A 163 -6.20 -13.72 -10.03
CA ALA A 163 -6.77 -14.39 -11.21
C ALA A 163 -8.22 -13.97 -11.50
N VAL A 164 -9.04 -13.80 -10.46
CA VAL A 164 -10.45 -13.41 -10.61
C VAL A 164 -10.68 -11.90 -10.75
N HIS A 165 -9.66 -11.06 -10.55
CA HIS A 165 -9.79 -9.61 -10.70
C HIS A 165 -9.76 -9.18 -12.17
N THR A 166 -10.60 -8.21 -12.52
CA THR A 166 -10.56 -7.55 -13.82
C THR A 166 -9.34 -6.62 -13.90
N PRO A 167 -8.49 -6.73 -14.95
CA PRO A 167 -7.35 -5.85 -15.12
C PRO A 167 -7.82 -4.42 -15.42
N THR A 168 -7.23 -3.45 -14.71
CA THR A 168 -7.56 -2.02 -14.85
C THR A 168 -6.49 -1.34 -15.69
N GLY A 169 -6.88 -0.90 -16.88
CA GLY A 169 -6.02 -0.10 -17.76
C GLY A 169 -4.75 -0.81 -18.27
N PRO A 170 -4.81 -2.07 -18.75
CA PRO A 170 -3.60 -2.78 -19.20
C PRO A 170 -2.75 -2.00 -20.23
N GLN A 171 -3.35 -1.09 -20.99
CA GLN A 171 -2.69 -0.27 -22.00
C GLN A 171 -1.70 0.79 -21.47
N ILE A 172 -1.74 1.13 -20.17
CA ILE A 172 -0.81 2.13 -19.58
C ILE A 172 0.48 1.50 -19.03
N TYR A 173 0.57 0.17 -18.99
CA TYR A 173 1.73 -0.55 -18.48
C TYR A 173 2.66 -0.96 -19.64
N ASP A 174 3.96 -0.98 -19.37
CA ASP A 174 4.99 -1.39 -20.31
C ASP A 174 6.00 -2.31 -19.63
N PHE A 175 5.71 -3.60 -19.61
CA PHE A 175 6.52 -4.63 -18.95
C PHE A 175 7.49 -5.29 -19.92
N HIS A 176 8.69 -5.64 -19.44
CA HIS A 176 9.78 -6.17 -20.29
C HIS A 176 10.26 -7.53 -19.76
N TRP A 177 10.44 -8.52 -20.64
CA TRP A 177 10.82 -9.91 -20.29
C TRP A 177 12.02 -10.41 -21.10
N GLY A 178 13.12 -9.67 -21.05
CA GLY A 178 14.35 -10.05 -21.74
C GLY A 178 15.51 -9.13 -21.43
N SER A 179 16.71 -9.58 -21.80
CA SER A 179 17.99 -8.88 -21.64
C SER A 179 18.15 -7.70 -22.59
N SER A 180 17.19 -6.79 -22.64
CA SER A 180 17.43 -5.48 -23.22
C SER A 180 17.97 -4.60 -22.11
N GLY A 181 19.30 -4.43 -22.11
CA GLY A 181 19.91 -3.28 -21.47
C GLY A 181 19.10 -2.06 -21.88
N SER A 182 18.48 -1.42 -20.90
CA SER A 182 17.85 -0.12 -21.12
C SER A 182 18.96 0.75 -21.70
N ALA A 183 18.90 1.07 -23.00
CA ALA A 183 19.61 2.23 -23.49
C ALA A 183 19.15 3.36 -22.57
N ALA A 184 20.04 3.85 -21.71
CA ALA A 184 19.77 4.96 -20.84
C ALA A 184 19.24 6.06 -21.76
N SER A 185 17.93 6.31 -21.71
CA SER A 185 17.40 7.48 -22.40
C SER A 185 17.95 8.67 -21.62
N ASP A 186 18.44 9.69 -22.31
CA ASP A 186 18.96 10.94 -21.71
C ASP A 186 17.88 11.73 -20.91
N ASN A 187 16.75 11.09 -20.60
CA ASN A 187 15.53 11.69 -20.06
C ASN A 187 14.82 10.81 -19.01
N GLN A 188 15.60 10.07 -18.21
CA GLN A 188 15.09 9.32 -17.05
C GLN A 188 14.62 10.27 -15.94
N LEU A 189 13.57 9.87 -15.23
CA LEU A 189 12.92 10.65 -14.17
C LEU A 189 12.88 9.88 -12.86
N SER A 190 13.27 10.53 -11.76
CA SER A 190 12.89 10.04 -10.43
C SER A 190 11.36 10.05 -10.27
N ILE A 191 10.83 9.36 -9.25
CA ILE A 191 9.37 9.38 -9.02
C ILE A 191 8.83 10.80 -8.81
N PHE A 192 9.59 11.66 -8.15
CA PHE A 192 9.18 13.03 -7.88
C PHE A 192 9.20 13.91 -9.13
N GLN A 193 10.22 13.76 -10.00
CA GLN A 193 10.23 14.43 -11.30
C GLN A 193 9.10 13.94 -12.21
N LEU A 194 8.79 12.64 -12.15
CA LEU A 194 7.65 12.06 -12.87
C LEU A 194 6.32 12.66 -12.38
N ILE A 195 6.14 12.81 -11.07
CA ILE A 195 4.95 13.45 -10.50
C ILE A 195 4.84 14.92 -10.94
N GLU A 196 5.96 15.66 -10.98
CA GLU A 196 6.01 17.03 -11.50
C GLU A 196 5.58 17.11 -12.97
N GLU A 197 6.06 16.20 -13.81
CA GLU A 197 5.66 16.08 -15.21
C GLU A 197 4.17 15.73 -15.36
N VAL A 198 3.63 14.84 -14.50
CA VAL A 198 2.19 14.55 -14.43
C VAL A 198 1.39 15.81 -14.07
N TYR A 199 1.93 16.65 -13.20
CA TYR A 199 1.32 17.92 -12.82
C TYR A 199 1.36 18.93 -13.97
N ALA A 200 2.47 19.02 -14.70
CA ALA A 200 2.64 19.95 -15.81
C ALA A 200 1.82 19.56 -17.05
N ALA A 201 1.64 18.27 -17.31
CA ALA A 201 0.96 17.76 -18.50
C ALA A 201 -0.48 18.30 -18.67
N PRO A 202 -0.78 19.07 -19.72
CA PRO A 202 -2.12 19.57 -20.01
C PRO A 202 -3.15 18.47 -20.28
N GLU A 203 -2.73 17.37 -20.92
CA GLU A 203 -3.56 16.21 -21.25
C GLU A 203 -4.08 15.52 -19.99
N LEU A 204 -3.30 15.57 -18.91
CA LEU A 204 -3.62 14.96 -17.63
C LEU A 204 -4.42 15.90 -16.71
N LYS A 205 -4.91 17.04 -17.23
CA LYS A 205 -5.82 17.91 -16.48
C LYS A 205 -7.11 17.17 -16.16
N PRO A 206 -7.51 17.09 -14.88
CA PRO A 206 -8.74 16.43 -14.51
C PRO A 206 -9.94 17.17 -15.13
N GLY A 207 -10.95 16.42 -15.56
CA GLY A 207 -12.24 17.00 -15.96
C GLY A 207 -12.98 17.65 -14.79
N PRO A 208 -14.23 18.13 -15.02
CA PRO A 208 -15.08 18.70 -13.97
C PRO A 208 -15.18 17.83 -12.71
N TYR A 209 -15.47 18.47 -11.58
CA TYR A 209 -15.65 17.76 -10.32
C TYR A 209 -17.05 17.15 -10.27
N GLU A 210 -17.11 15.82 -10.19
CA GLU A 210 -18.33 15.03 -10.05
C GLU A 210 -18.32 14.32 -8.69
N PRO A 211 -19.02 14.86 -7.67
CA PRO A 211 -18.96 14.34 -6.30
C PRO A 211 -19.45 12.88 -6.20
N ASP A 212 -20.52 12.55 -6.93
CA ASP A 212 -21.23 11.27 -6.83
C ASP A 212 -20.73 10.22 -7.81
N ALA A 213 -19.77 10.56 -8.67
CA ALA A 213 -19.20 9.62 -9.62
C ALA A 213 -18.44 8.49 -8.89
N LEU A 214 -18.85 7.24 -9.15
CA LEU A 214 -18.15 6.07 -8.68
C LEU A 214 -16.68 6.08 -9.15
N HIS A 215 -15.78 5.56 -8.32
CA HIS A 215 -14.36 5.48 -8.68
C HIS A 215 -14.12 4.69 -9.98
N SER A 216 -14.86 3.61 -10.20
CA SER A 216 -14.82 2.84 -11.45
C SER A 216 -15.22 3.66 -12.67
N ALA A 217 -16.21 4.56 -12.54
CA ALA A 217 -16.61 5.47 -13.60
C ALA A 217 -15.51 6.51 -13.89
N ARG A 218 -14.86 7.03 -12.85
CA ARG A 218 -13.70 7.94 -13.00
C ARG A 218 -12.54 7.27 -13.75
N LEU A 219 -12.19 6.05 -13.34
CA LEU A 219 -11.15 5.26 -14.03
C LEU A 219 -11.52 4.99 -15.49
N LYS A 220 -12.77 4.59 -15.77
CA LYS A 220 -13.25 4.38 -17.14
C LYS A 220 -13.16 5.66 -17.98
N GLY A 221 -13.52 6.82 -17.42
CA GLY A 221 -13.42 8.11 -18.10
C GLY A 221 -11.98 8.56 -18.38
N ILE A 222 -11.05 8.22 -17.50
CA ILE A 222 -9.60 8.47 -17.69
C ILE A 222 -9.04 7.54 -18.78
N LEU A 223 -9.33 6.24 -18.67
CA LEU A 223 -8.78 5.20 -19.56
C LEU A 223 -9.44 5.15 -20.94
N GLY A 224 -10.61 5.77 -21.10
CA GLY A 224 -11.31 5.90 -22.39
C GLY A 224 -10.75 7.02 -23.28
N LYS A 225 -9.78 7.79 -22.78
CA LYS A 225 -9.12 8.89 -23.50
C LYS A 225 -7.74 8.46 -23.99
N GLU A 226 -7.59 8.30 -25.30
CA GLU A 226 -6.36 7.79 -25.91
C GLU A 226 -5.15 8.68 -25.61
N GLU A 227 -5.34 10.00 -25.64
CA GLU A 227 -4.33 11.01 -25.33
C GLU A 227 -3.83 10.91 -23.88
N VAL A 228 -4.73 10.61 -22.94
CA VAL A 228 -4.40 10.41 -21.52
C VAL A 228 -3.60 9.13 -21.35
N VAL A 229 -4.08 8.02 -21.95
CA VAL A 229 -3.38 6.73 -21.92
C VAL A 229 -1.97 6.85 -22.48
N LYS A 230 -1.83 7.47 -23.67
CA LYS A 230 -0.54 7.66 -24.33
C LYS A 230 0.41 8.49 -23.47
N LYS A 231 -0.07 9.60 -22.89
CA LYS A 231 0.75 10.47 -22.04
C LYS A 231 1.16 9.78 -20.73
N VAL A 232 0.26 9.02 -20.08
CA VAL A 232 0.61 8.24 -18.88
C VAL A 232 1.69 7.19 -19.20
N ARG A 233 1.51 6.44 -20.29
CA ARG A 233 2.50 5.43 -20.72
C ARG A 233 3.87 6.06 -21.04
N GLU A 234 3.87 7.16 -21.79
CA GLU A 234 5.08 7.93 -22.13
C GLU A 234 5.85 8.36 -20.87
N LEU A 235 5.17 8.96 -19.89
CA LEU A 235 5.80 9.41 -18.65
C LEU A 235 6.30 8.24 -17.80
N CYS A 236 5.51 7.17 -17.66
CA CYS A 236 5.92 6.01 -16.87
C CYS A 236 7.10 5.25 -17.50
N ALA A 237 7.23 5.23 -18.82
CA ALA A 237 8.37 4.64 -19.51
C ALA A 237 9.69 5.38 -19.26
N ARG A 238 9.63 6.65 -18.83
CA ARG A 238 10.80 7.46 -18.43
C ARG A 238 11.21 7.26 -16.98
N PHE A 239 10.47 6.49 -16.18
CA PHE A 239 10.82 6.26 -14.79
C PHE A 239 12.21 5.60 -14.68
N ALA A 240 13.09 6.22 -13.88
CA ALA A 240 14.44 5.72 -13.63
C ALA A 240 14.36 4.39 -12.89
N LEU A 241 14.96 3.36 -13.47
CA LEU A 241 14.99 2.02 -12.91
C LEU A 241 16.42 1.67 -12.47
N PRO A 242 16.57 0.86 -11.40
CA PRO A 242 17.85 0.29 -11.00
C PRO A 242 18.60 -0.36 -12.17
N THR A 243 19.92 -0.22 -12.20
CA THR A 243 20.77 -0.81 -13.25
C THR A 243 21.90 -1.64 -12.67
N SER A 244 22.21 -2.75 -13.33
CA SER A 244 23.25 -3.70 -12.92
C SER A 244 24.61 -3.31 -13.53
N SER A 245 24.98 -2.02 -13.49
CA SER A 245 26.23 -1.53 -14.07
C SER A 245 27.43 -1.93 -13.21
N GLU A 246 28.51 -2.44 -13.82
CA GLU A 246 29.75 -2.81 -13.11
C GLU A 246 30.51 -1.59 -12.54
N SER A 247 30.17 -0.37 -12.99
CA SER A 247 30.82 0.88 -12.57
C SER A 247 30.26 1.48 -11.28
N ASP A 248 29.05 1.08 -10.88
CA ASP A 248 28.43 1.59 -9.66
C ASP A 248 28.80 0.69 -8.47
N ASN A 249 29.49 1.23 -7.47
CA ASN A 249 29.83 0.53 -6.22
C ASN A 249 28.58 0.13 -5.37
N VAL A 250 27.38 0.20 -5.94
CA VAL A 250 26.09 -0.02 -5.26
C VAL A 250 25.39 -1.24 -5.85
N ASN A 251 25.21 -2.26 -5.01
CA ASN A 251 24.47 -3.49 -5.34
C ASN A 251 23.08 -3.17 -5.93
N PHE A 252 22.69 -3.84 -7.02
CA PHE A 252 21.37 -3.75 -7.66
C PHE A 252 20.21 -3.82 -6.64
N ASP A 253 20.27 -4.74 -5.68
CA ASP A 253 19.20 -4.87 -4.68
C ASP A 253 19.11 -3.65 -3.76
N ALA A 254 20.23 -2.98 -3.47
CA ALA A 254 20.24 -1.73 -2.71
C ALA A 254 19.69 -0.55 -3.54
N GLN A 255 19.94 -0.53 -4.85
CA GLN A 255 19.30 0.43 -5.75
C GLN A 255 17.77 0.22 -5.79
N VAL A 256 17.31 -1.04 -5.88
CA VAL A 256 15.87 -1.37 -5.80
C VAL A 256 15.30 -0.92 -4.45
N ASP A 257 15.98 -1.16 -3.34
CA ASP A 257 15.53 -0.72 -2.01
C ASP A 257 15.46 0.80 -1.90
N SER A 258 16.41 1.52 -2.51
CA SER A 258 16.35 2.99 -2.62
C SER A 258 15.15 3.46 -3.44
N THR A 259 14.87 2.82 -4.57
CA THR A 259 13.70 3.13 -5.39
C THR A 259 12.40 2.84 -4.64
N ILE A 260 12.33 1.75 -3.86
CA ILE A 260 11.18 1.43 -3.02
C ILE A 260 10.98 2.50 -1.95
N HIS A 261 12.06 2.98 -1.31
CA HIS A 261 11.97 4.09 -0.35
C HIS A 261 11.33 5.33 -0.98
N ASP A 262 11.77 5.74 -2.17
CA ASP A 262 11.20 6.89 -2.87
C ASP A 262 9.70 6.69 -3.19
N LEU A 263 9.29 5.47 -3.56
CA LEU A 263 7.88 5.14 -3.80
C LEU A 263 7.03 5.18 -2.51
N VAL A 264 7.57 4.72 -1.38
CA VAL A 264 6.93 4.81 -0.05
C VAL A 264 6.76 6.27 0.37
N LEU A 265 7.81 7.08 0.18
CA LEU A 265 7.76 8.51 0.47
C LEU A 265 6.75 9.23 -0.43
N ALA A 266 6.76 8.95 -1.74
CA ALA A 266 5.80 9.51 -2.69
C ALA A 266 4.35 9.16 -2.32
N ALA A 267 4.07 7.91 -1.97
CA ALA A 267 2.74 7.48 -1.53
C ALA A 267 2.30 8.21 -0.24
N THR A 268 3.23 8.39 0.70
CA THR A 268 3.00 9.13 1.95
C THR A 268 2.66 10.60 1.67
N LEU A 269 3.46 11.28 0.85
CA LEU A 269 3.21 12.69 0.49
C LEU A 269 1.91 12.85 -0.30
N LEU A 270 1.60 11.96 -1.24
CA LEU A 270 0.34 11.98 -2.00
C LEU A 270 -0.90 11.80 -1.12
N THR A 271 -0.76 11.23 0.07
CA THR A 271 -1.88 11.01 1.00
C THR A 271 -1.97 12.10 2.05
N PHE A 272 -0.84 12.54 2.62
CA PHE A 272 -0.80 13.40 3.79
C PHE A 272 -0.41 14.86 3.50
N ALA A 273 0.27 15.12 2.38
CA ALA A 273 0.77 16.44 2.00
C ALA A 273 -0.05 17.08 0.86
N VAL A 274 -1.31 16.67 0.66
CA VAL A 274 -2.15 17.19 -0.45
C VAL A 274 -3.39 17.97 0.01
N SER A 275 -3.60 18.05 1.33
CA SER A 275 -4.70 18.83 1.90
C SER A 275 -4.52 20.32 1.61
N LYS A 276 -5.62 21.05 1.48
CA LYS A 276 -5.54 22.51 1.31
C LYS A 276 -4.93 23.15 2.56
N PRO A 277 -3.97 24.08 2.42
CA PRO A 277 -3.46 24.83 3.56
C PRO A 277 -4.58 25.52 4.33
N ASN A 278 -4.42 25.62 5.66
CA ASN A 278 -5.38 26.26 6.57
C ASN A 278 -6.79 25.64 6.55
N ARG A 279 -6.93 24.38 6.11
CA ARG A 279 -8.15 23.59 6.21
C ARG A 279 -7.87 22.30 6.98
N PRO A 280 -8.88 21.71 7.64
CA PRO A 280 -8.75 20.39 8.22
C PRO A 280 -8.23 19.38 7.18
N PRO A 281 -7.35 18.44 7.58
CA PRO A 281 -6.82 17.45 6.65
C PRO A 281 -7.94 16.62 6.04
N ARG A 282 -7.76 16.20 4.79
CA ARG A 282 -8.64 15.26 4.09
C ARG A 282 -7.79 14.13 3.53
N LEU A 283 -7.92 12.95 4.14
CA LEU A 283 -7.22 11.74 3.69
C LEU A 283 -8.13 10.94 2.78
N ASP A 284 -7.63 10.62 1.58
CA ASP A 284 -8.40 9.96 0.53
C ASP A 284 -8.31 8.45 0.63
N PHE A 285 -9.46 7.78 0.52
CA PHE A 285 -9.57 6.32 0.60
C PHE A 285 -8.65 5.62 -0.40
N PHE A 286 -8.55 6.10 -1.64
CA PHE A 286 -7.78 5.45 -2.70
C PHE A 286 -6.30 5.81 -2.66
N LEU A 287 -5.93 7.02 -2.24
CA LEU A 287 -4.52 7.40 -2.08
C LEU A 287 -3.88 6.66 -0.90
N MET A 288 -4.61 6.45 0.19
CA MET A 288 -4.13 5.63 1.30
C MET A 288 -3.80 4.19 0.86
N HIS A 289 -4.49 3.64 -0.15
CA HIS A 289 -4.12 2.32 -0.69
C HIS A 289 -2.71 2.31 -1.30
N LEU A 290 -2.20 3.45 -1.79
CA LEU A 290 -0.79 3.57 -2.19
C LEU A 290 0.14 3.46 -0.98
N VAL A 291 -0.22 4.09 0.15
CA VAL A 291 0.55 3.97 1.41
C VAL A 291 0.56 2.51 1.85
N THR A 292 -0.61 1.92 2.06
CA THR A 292 -0.74 0.54 2.56
C THR A 292 -0.20 -0.53 1.62
N SER A 293 -0.04 -0.25 0.33
CA SER A 293 0.59 -1.17 -0.62
C SER A 293 2.10 -0.96 -0.79
N SER A 294 2.59 0.28 -0.67
CA SER A 294 3.99 0.62 -0.98
C SER A 294 5.01 -0.19 -0.18
N LEU A 295 4.72 -0.48 1.10
CA LEU A 295 5.60 -1.30 1.95
C LEU A 295 5.76 -2.74 1.42
N PHE A 296 4.77 -3.26 0.70
CA PHE A 296 4.79 -4.63 0.17
C PHE A 296 5.67 -4.81 -1.07
N LEU A 297 6.21 -3.73 -1.64
CA LEU A 297 7.24 -3.83 -2.67
C LEU A 297 8.46 -4.62 -2.13
N THR A 298 8.86 -4.42 -0.88
CA THR A 298 10.02 -5.10 -0.28
C THR A 298 9.83 -6.62 -0.13
N PRO A 299 8.77 -7.15 0.53
CA PRO A 299 8.58 -8.59 0.64
C PRO A 299 8.29 -9.25 -0.70
N ILE A 300 7.61 -8.57 -1.64
CA ILE A 300 7.42 -9.11 -3.00
C ILE A 300 8.77 -9.17 -3.73
N LYS A 301 9.58 -8.11 -3.70
CA LYS A 301 10.96 -8.10 -4.22
C LYS A 301 11.77 -9.27 -3.65
N GLY A 302 11.69 -9.50 -2.34
CA GLY A 302 12.42 -10.56 -1.64
C GLY A 302 12.03 -11.98 -2.07
N ALA A 303 10.84 -12.18 -2.64
CA ALA A 303 10.39 -13.46 -3.17
C ALA A 303 10.82 -13.72 -4.63
N LEU A 304 11.27 -12.69 -5.35
CA LEU A 304 11.65 -12.76 -6.77
C LEU A 304 13.14 -13.01 -6.91
N ARG A 305 13.53 -13.94 -7.78
CA ARG A 305 14.93 -14.30 -8.03
C ARG A 305 15.51 -13.50 -9.19
N ARG A 306 14.73 -13.26 -10.23
CA ARG A 306 15.19 -12.56 -11.44
C ARG A 306 15.16 -11.05 -11.26
N GLU A 307 16.23 -10.37 -11.69
CA GLU A 307 16.30 -8.89 -11.69
C GLU A 307 15.19 -8.27 -12.54
N GLU A 308 14.87 -8.88 -13.69
CA GLU A 308 13.80 -8.40 -14.59
C GLU A 308 12.43 -8.37 -13.89
N ASP A 309 12.15 -9.34 -13.01
CA ASP A 309 10.89 -9.41 -12.28
C ASP A 309 10.83 -8.33 -11.21
N LYS A 310 11.95 -8.06 -10.54
CA LYS A 310 12.09 -6.93 -9.61
C LYS A 310 11.89 -5.60 -10.32
N LEU A 311 12.39 -5.44 -11.55
CA LEU A 311 12.12 -4.24 -12.35
C LEU A 311 10.65 -4.16 -12.79
N ASN A 312 10.04 -5.28 -13.20
CA ASN A 312 8.62 -5.30 -13.58
C ASN A 312 7.68 -5.05 -12.40
N LEU A 313 8.09 -5.40 -11.17
CA LEU A 313 7.40 -5.01 -9.95
C LEU A 313 7.31 -3.47 -9.83
N LEU A 314 8.43 -2.77 -10.04
CA LEU A 314 8.46 -1.30 -10.04
C LEU A 314 7.64 -0.72 -11.20
N ARG A 315 7.77 -1.29 -12.41
CA ARG A 315 6.97 -0.91 -13.59
C ARG A 315 5.47 -1.15 -13.41
N ALA A 316 5.05 -2.04 -12.50
CA ALA A 316 3.65 -2.24 -12.16
C ALA A 316 3.14 -1.15 -11.20
N PHE A 317 3.97 -0.76 -10.24
CA PHE A 317 3.55 0.18 -9.18
C PHE A 317 3.44 1.63 -9.66
N VAL A 318 4.36 2.09 -10.52
CA VAL A 318 4.41 3.51 -10.96
C VAL A 318 3.17 3.94 -11.75
N PRO A 319 2.72 3.23 -12.81
CA PRO A 319 1.49 3.61 -13.51
C PRO A 319 0.26 3.49 -12.62
N THR A 320 0.25 2.55 -11.67
CA THR A 320 -0.82 2.41 -10.67
C THR A 320 -0.91 3.65 -9.77
N LEU A 321 0.22 4.15 -9.28
CA LEU A 321 0.31 5.39 -8.50
C LEU A 321 -0.23 6.58 -9.31
N VAL A 322 0.23 6.76 -10.55
CA VAL A 322 -0.24 7.83 -11.44
C VAL A 322 -1.74 7.74 -11.68
N LEU A 323 -2.26 6.54 -11.99
CA LEU A 323 -3.68 6.33 -12.23
C LEU A 323 -4.54 6.69 -11.02
N HIS A 324 -4.09 6.33 -9.80
CA HIS A 324 -4.78 6.73 -8.57
C HIS A 324 -4.77 8.25 -8.43
N VAL A 325 -3.62 8.91 -8.58
CA VAL A 325 -3.50 10.38 -8.55
C VAL A 325 -4.50 11.03 -9.54
N LEU A 326 -4.55 10.57 -10.79
CA LEU A 326 -5.48 11.11 -11.79
C LEU A 326 -6.95 10.85 -11.40
N SER A 327 -7.27 9.64 -10.94
CA SER A 327 -8.64 9.28 -10.50
C SER A 327 -9.13 10.13 -9.33
N ARG A 328 -8.19 10.69 -8.54
CA ARG A 328 -8.47 11.52 -7.37
C ARG A 328 -8.40 13.02 -7.64
N GLY A 329 -8.32 13.41 -8.92
CA GLY A 329 -8.34 14.82 -9.31
C GLY A 329 -6.96 15.46 -9.41
N ARG A 330 -5.92 14.62 -9.47
CA ARG A 330 -4.53 15.03 -9.58
C ARG A 330 -4.12 15.97 -8.44
N PRO A 331 -4.32 15.56 -7.17
CA PRO A 331 -3.95 16.37 -6.01
C PRO A 331 -2.46 16.72 -6.06
N ARG A 332 -2.13 17.92 -5.60
CA ARG A 332 -0.79 18.50 -5.66
C ARG A 332 -0.12 18.37 -4.31
N ILE A 333 1.05 17.74 -4.25
CA ILE A 333 1.88 17.71 -3.06
C ILE A 333 2.30 19.13 -2.69
N ASP A 334 2.13 19.43 -1.41
CA ASP A 334 2.59 20.62 -0.72
C ASP A 334 3.25 20.17 0.59
N VAL A 335 4.58 20.08 0.56
CA VAL A 335 5.37 19.56 1.70
C VAL A 335 5.15 20.43 2.94
N GLY A 336 5.03 21.74 2.74
CA GLY A 336 4.78 22.70 3.81
C GLY A 336 3.50 22.39 4.60
N VAL A 337 2.47 21.82 3.97
CA VAL A 337 1.25 21.38 4.68
C VAL A 337 1.56 20.30 5.70
N LEU A 338 2.37 19.30 5.34
CA LEU A 338 2.69 18.20 6.26
C LEU A 338 3.71 18.63 7.32
N GLU A 339 4.71 19.44 6.93
CA GLU A 339 5.69 20.02 7.86
C GLU A 339 5.05 20.95 8.90
N GLY A 340 3.92 21.56 8.57
CA GLY A 340 3.15 22.39 9.50
C GLY A 340 2.52 21.62 10.66
N TYR A 341 2.40 20.29 10.58
CA TYR A 341 1.95 19.46 11.71
C TYR A 341 3.12 19.12 12.63
N THR A 342 2.86 18.96 13.93
CA THR A 342 3.90 18.61 14.92
C THR A 342 4.57 17.26 14.65
N GLY A 343 5.89 17.20 14.88
CA GLY A 343 6.70 15.97 14.80
C GLY A 343 6.61 15.13 16.08
N VAL A 344 5.90 15.63 17.09
CA VAL A 344 5.65 14.99 18.38
C VAL A 344 4.13 14.97 18.66
N PRO A 345 3.33 14.29 17.83
CA PRO A 345 1.88 14.25 18.00
C PRO A 345 1.49 13.59 19.34
N ARG A 346 0.49 14.18 19.99
CA ARG A 346 -0.01 13.77 21.30
C ARG A 346 -1.52 13.50 21.22
N PRO A 347 -2.04 12.52 21.98
CA PRO A 347 -3.47 12.35 22.12
C PRO A 347 -4.10 13.60 22.77
N PRO A 348 -5.41 13.82 22.57
CA PRO A 348 -6.13 14.83 23.33
C PRO A 348 -6.05 14.50 24.83
N VAL A 349 -5.82 15.52 25.67
CA VAL A 349 -5.75 15.37 27.12
C VAL A 349 -7.14 15.58 27.73
N PRO A 350 -7.72 14.62 28.46
CA PRO A 350 -9.00 14.83 29.15
C PRO A 350 -8.84 15.75 30.38
N GLY A 351 -9.08 17.05 30.20
CA GLY A 351 -9.09 18.07 31.27
C GLY A 351 -7.71 18.44 31.84
N ASP A 352 -7.69 19.35 32.84
CA ASP A 352 -6.48 19.88 33.51
C ASP A 352 -5.78 18.88 34.47
N LYS A 353 -5.82 17.59 34.17
CA LYS A 353 -5.15 16.58 35.01
C LYS A 353 -3.68 16.45 34.59
N VAL A 354 -2.84 17.31 35.14
CA VAL A 354 -1.37 17.17 35.09
C VAL A 354 -1.00 15.77 35.60
N ARG A 355 -0.18 15.05 34.83
CA ARG A 355 0.28 13.71 35.25
C ARG A 355 1.14 13.87 36.49
N LYS A 356 0.75 13.27 37.62
CA LYS A 356 1.57 13.26 38.82
C LYS A 356 2.75 12.33 38.64
N LEU A 357 3.93 12.90 38.40
CA LEU A 357 5.17 12.13 38.27
C LEU A 357 5.68 11.64 39.64
N GLY A 358 6.38 10.51 39.62
CA GLY A 358 7.08 9.97 40.79
C GLY A 358 8.27 10.84 41.21
N ARG A 359 8.73 10.71 42.46
CA ARG A 359 9.82 11.54 43.01
C ARG A 359 11.17 11.35 42.31
N GLU A 360 11.40 10.18 41.74
CA GLU A 360 12.68 9.78 41.14
C GLU A 360 12.55 9.54 39.63
N VAL A 361 11.60 10.21 38.97
CA VAL A 361 11.42 10.11 37.51
C VAL A 361 12.60 10.77 36.78
N ILE A 362 12.98 10.21 35.63
CA ILE A 362 13.91 10.84 34.68
C ILE A 362 13.11 11.24 33.44
N GLY A 363 13.16 12.53 33.10
CA GLY A 363 12.41 13.12 31.99
C GLY A 363 10.92 13.31 32.27
N SER A 364 10.19 13.81 31.27
CA SER A 364 8.74 14.05 31.38
C SER A 364 8.00 13.74 30.07
N PRO A 365 6.84 13.04 30.12
CA PRO A 365 6.00 12.86 28.94
C PRO A 365 5.37 14.17 28.43
N GLU A 366 5.46 15.27 29.19
CA GLU A 366 4.99 16.61 28.80
C GLU A 366 6.06 17.39 28.01
N GLU A 367 7.33 17.00 28.12
CA GLU A 367 8.45 17.62 27.39
C GLU A 367 8.63 16.93 26.03
N ASP A 368 8.88 17.71 24.99
CA ASP A 368 8.99 17.18 23.62
C ASP A 368 10.26 16.34 23.42
N GLY A 369 11.37 16.71 24.08
CA GLY A 369 12.64 15.98 23.97
C GLY A 369 12.63 14.58 24.59
N ASP A 370 11.76 14.36 25.59
CA ASP A 370 11.67 13.09 26.32
C ASP A 370 10.53 12.20 25.80
N TYR A 371 9.69 12.71 24.90
CA TYR A 371 8.46 12.05 24.47
C TYR A 371 8.62 11.33 23.14
N ASN A 372 8.32 10.03 23.14
CA ASN A 372 8.15 9.27 21.90
C ASN A 372 6.67 9.22 21.49
N PRO A 373 6.25 9.91 20.41
CA PRO A 373 4.86 9.94 19.97
C PRO A 373 4.32 8.57 19.55
N TRP A 374 5.18 7.69 19.06
CA TRP A 374 4.76 6.36 18.59
C TRP A 374 4.14 5.52 19.70
N HIS A 375 4.57 5.68 20.96
CA HIS A 375 3.99 4.92 22.08
C HIS A 375 2.50 5.20 22.27
N ALA A 376 2.11 6.48 22.23
CA ALA A 376 0.71 6.87 22.43
C ALA A 376 -0.15 6.50 21.21
N MET A 377 0.34 6.76 20.01
CA MET A 377 -0.40 6.42 18.79
C MET A 377 -0.60 4.90 18.66
N HIS A 378 0.45 4.12 18.96
CA HIS A 378 0.40 2.66 18.92
C HIS A 378 -0.56 2.07 19.96
N ALA A 379 -0.62 2.66 21.16
CA ALA A 379 -1.55 2.23 22.19
C ALA A 379 -3.02 2.49 21.81
N ASP A 380 -3.29 3.49 20.96
CA ASP A 380 -4.65 3.86 20.56
C ASP A 380 -5.12 3.12 19.29
N VAL A 381 -4.29 3.10 18.24
CA VAL A 381 -4.63 2.62 16.88
C VAL A 381 -5.21 1.21 16.87
N LEU A 382 -4.74 0.32 17.75
CA LEU A 382 -5.17 -1.08 17.81
C LEU A 382 -6.67 -1.23 18.04
N TYR A 383 -7.29 -0.27 18.72
CA TYR A 383 -8.69 -0.31 19.11
C TYR A 383 -9.61 0.42 18.12
N HIS A 384 -9.06 0.97 17.03
CA HIS A 384 -9.83 1.68 16.04
C HIS A 384 -10.65 0.70 15.17
N PRO A 385 -11.95 0.93 14.93
CA PRO A 385 -12.80 -0.02 14.20
C PRO A 385 -12.54 -0.05 12.69
N ASP A 386 -12.11 1.07 12.10
CA ASP A 386 -11.69 1.07 10.68
C ASP A 386 -10.35 0.37 10.49
N THR A 387 -10.35 -0.70 9.72
CA THR A 387 -9.16 -1.53 9.51
C THR A 387 -8.10 -0.88 8.62
N HIS A 388 -8.51 0.07 7.76
CA HIS A 388 -7.56 0.81 6.94
C HIS A 388 -6.72 1.76 7.80
N HIS A 389 -7.27 2.29 8.88
CA HIS A 389 -6.52 3.07 9.87
C HIS A 389 -5.36 2.26 10.44
N VAL A 390 -5.62 1.04 10.92
CA VAL A 390 -4.60 0.12 11.47
C VAL A 390 -3.53 -0.20 10.43
N LYS A 391 -3.93 -0.54 9.19
CA LYS A 391 -2.99 -0.85 8.10
C LYS A 391 -2.12 0.35 7.70
N THR A 392 -2.72 1.54 7.64
CA THR A 392 -2.00 2.78 7.29
C THR A 392 -1.00 3.14 8.36
N PHE A 393 -1.43 3.08 9.63
CA PHE A 393 -0.55 3.31 10.76
C PHE A 393 0.61 2.31 10.79
N ARG A 394 0.34 1.01 10.61
CA ARG A 394 1.39 -0.02 10.52
C ARG A 394 2.42 0.33 9.45
N THR A 395 1.96 0.75 8.28
CA THR A 395 2.85 1.12 7.17
C THR A 395 3.74 2.30 7.56
N LEU A 396 3.17 3.36 8.14
CA LEU A 396 3.92 4.54 8.59
C LEU A 396 4.90 4.20 9.73
N PHE A 397 4.49 3.34 10.66
CA PHE A 397 5.33 2.89 11.77
C PHE A 397 6.57 2.12 11.26
N LEU A 398 6.37 1.17 10.34
CA LEU A 398 7.46 0.39 9.76
C LEU A 398 8.35 1.25 8.86
N ALA A 399 7.77 2.14 8.05
CA ALA A 399 8.51 3.10 7.24
C ALA A 399 9.35 4.05 8.11
N ASN A 400 8.83 4.52 9.24
CA ASN A 400 9.60 5.33 10.18
C ASN A 400 10.78 4.54 10.78
N GLY A 401 10.57 3.27 11.13
CA GLY A 401 11.65 2.41 11.66
C GLY A 401 12.78 2.17 10.65
N GLU A 402 12.45 2.06 9.37
CA GLU A 402 13.40 1.76 8.29
C GLU A 402 14.06 3.02 7.67
N TYR A 403 13.29 4.12 7.58
CA TYR A 403 13.67 5.31 6.82
C TYR A 403 13.72 6.60 7.65
N GLY A 404 13.09 6.64 8.83
CA GLY A 404 12.94 7.87 9.62
C GLY A 404 14.24 8.43 10.21
N GLY A 405 15.32 7.63 10.21
CA GLY A 405 16.67 8.08 10.61
C GLY A 405 17.63 8.34 9.45
N ARG A 406 17.16 8.27 8.19
CA ARG A 406 17.98 8.53 7.00
C ARG A 406 18.09 10.03 6.72
N ASP A 407 19.05 10.39 5.88
CA ASP A 407 19.23 11.76 5.41
C ASP A 407 17.97 12.28 4.68
N PRO A 408 17.68 13.59 4.75
CA PRO A 408 16.56 14.19 4.05
C PRO A 408 16.58 13.90 2.54
N VAL A 409 15.40 13.68 1.96
CA VAL A 409 15.24 13.49 0.52
C VAL A 409 14.97 14.85 -0.14
N GLU A 410 15.80 15.23 -1.09
CA GLU A 410 15.61 16.43 -1.90
C GLU A 410 14.55 16.18 -2.99
N LEU A 411 13.54 17.04 -3.06
CA LEU A 411 12.50 17.04 -4.07
C LEU A 411 12.78 18.11 -5.13
N PRO A 412 12.26 17.92 -6.38
CA PRO A 412 12.31 18.94 -7.41
C PRO A 412 11.69 20.28 -6.99
N ALA A 413 12.17 21.37 -7.58
CA ALA A 413 11.77 22.73 -7.19
C ALA A 413 10.29 23.07 -7.46
N GLY A 414 9.59 22.34 -8.35
CA GLY A 414 8.17 22.59 -8.64
C GLY A 414 7.19 22.06 -7.59
N PHE A 415 7.67 21.38 -6.54
CA PHE A 415 6.84 21.00 -5.40
C PHE A 415 6.49 22.23 -4.55
N ARG A 416 5.24 22.30 -4.09
CA ARG A 416 4.78 23.43 -3.29
C ARG A 416 5.38 23.38 -1.89
N ILE A 417 5.79 24.55 -1.40
CA ILE A 417 6.10 24.79 0.00
C ILE A 417 5.18 25.93 0.44
N THR A 418 4.01 25.61 0.98
CA THR A 418 3.29 26.61 1.76
C THR A 418 4.16 26.99 2.96
N PRO A 419 4.45 28.29 3.21
CA PRO A 419 5.27 28.69 4.35
C PRO A 419 4.64 28.23 5.66
N SER A 420 5.31 27.32 6.36
CA SER A 420 4.94 26.95 7.73
C SER A 420 5.55 27.93 8.74
N PRO A 421 4.87 28.21 9.87
CA PRO A 421 5.45 29.04 10.93
C PRO A 421 6.81 28.47 11.37
N GLY A 422 7.90 29.21 11.14
CA GLY A 422 9.26 28.80 11.46
C GLY A 422 10.06 28.13 10.33
N SER A 423 9.48 27.92 9.14
CA SER A 423 10.22 27.38 7.98
C SER A 423 11.01 28.46 7.24
N SER A 424 12.29 28.19 6.97
CA SER A 424 13.14 28.99 6.10
C SER A 424 12.80 28.67 4.65
N THR A 425 12.19 29.63 3.92
CA THR A 425 11.92 29.52 2.47
C THR A 425 13.16 29.67 1.59
N LYS A 426 14.36 29.62 2.17
CA LYS A 426 15.64 29.73 1.45
C LYS A 426 16.30 28.36 1.33
N GLY A 427 15.96 27.60 0.29
CA GLY A 427 16.54 26.29 0.00
C GLY A 427 15.67 25.46 -0.94
N GLY A 428 16.21 24.33 -1.42
CA GLY A 428 15.42 23.29 -2.11
C GLY A 428 14.35 22.69 -1.19
N VAL A 429 13.39 21.97 -1.77
CA VAL A 429 12.33 21.30 -1.00
C VAL A 429 12.91 19.99 -0.48
N SER A 430 13.24 19.89 0.81
CA SER A 430 13.71 18.63 1.41
C SER A 430 12.64 18.04 2.31
N VAL A 431 12.61 16.72 2.43
CA VAL A 431 11.71 16.01 3.35
C VAL A 431 12.55 15.14 4.28
N ASP A 432 12.53 15.47 5.56
CA ASP A 432 13.24 14.70 6.58
C ASP A 432 12.46 13.46 7.06
N GLY A 433 13.13 12.62 7.85
CA GLY A 433 12.53 11.40 8.39
C GLY A 433 11.35 11.60 9.34
N THR A 434 11.09 12.83 9.82
CA THR A 434 9.91 13.13 10.65
C THR A 434 8.60 13.06 9.87
N VAL A 435 8.66 13.02 8.53
CA VAL A 435 7.50 12.90 7.61
C VAL A 435 6.54 11.78 8.02
N TYR A 436 7.05 10.60 8.40
CA TYR A 436 6.24 9.45 8.78
C TYR A 436 5.56 9.66 10.13
N THR A 437 6.26 10.29 11.08
CA THR A 437 5.71 10.62 12.40
C THR A 437 4.63 11.70 12.29
N ARG A 438 4.85 12.73 11.47
CA ARG A 438 3.84 13.77 11.18
C ARG A 438 2.62 13.18 10.49
N ALA A 439 2.83 12.35 9.46
CA ALA A 439 1.75 11.65 8.76
C ALA A 439 0.92 10.78 9.71
N ALA A 440 1.58 10.04 10.63
CA ALA A 440 0.88 9.24 11.64
C ALA A 440 0.08 10.12 12.60
N GLY A 441 0.64 11.26 13.05
CA GLY A 441 -0.10 12.23 13.87
C GLY A 441 -1.34 12.78 13.17
N VAL A 442 -1.22 13.13 11.88
CA VAL A 442 -2.37 13.55 11.04
C VAL A 442 -3.39 12.42 10.93
N LEU A 443 -2.96 11.19 10.72
CA LEU A 443 -3.83 10.02 10.65
C LEU A 443 -4.64 9.83 11.94
N MET A 444 -3.97 9.87 13.10
CA MET A 444 -4.62 9.72 14.42
C MET A 444 -5.64 10.84 14.65
N ASN A 445 -5.28 12.10 14.35
CA ASN A 445 -6.19 13.23 14.50
C ASN A 445 -7.36 13.19 13.51
N TYR A 446 -7.15 12.68 12.30
CA TYR A 446 -8.17 12.63 11.26
C TYR A 446 -9.23 11.55 11.52
N MET A 447 -8.78 10.37 11.98
CA MET A 447 -9.63 9.21 12.23
C MET A 447 -10.17 9.15 13.66
N GLY A 448 -9.50 9.80 14.62
CA GLY A 448 -9.93 9.90 16.01
C GLY A 448 -9.09 9.04 16.96
N TRP A 449 -8.79 9.61 18.13
CA TRP A 449 -8.11 8.93 19.24
C TRP A 449 -9.13 8.18 20.12
N VAL A 450 -9.48 6.97 19.72
CA VAL A 450 -10.64 6.23 20.25
C VAL A 450 -10.45 5.79 21.71
N THR A 451 -9.22 5.56 22.16
CA THR A 451 -8.93 5.24 23.57
C THR A 451 -8.86 6.48 24.46
N HIS A 452 -8.98 7.67 23.86
CA HIS A 452 -8.96 8.97 24.53
C HIS A 452 -10.30 9.70 24.45
N GLY A 453 -11.39 8.96 24.18
CA GLY A 453 -12.77 9.46 24.26
C GLY A 453 -13.25 10.22 23.03
N GLN A 454 -12.53 10.15 21.91
CA GLN A 454 -13.05 10.63 20.62
C GLN A 454 -13.84 9.53 19.91
N ASP A 455 -14.92 9.92 19.23
CA ASP A 455 -15.62 9.00 18.35
C ASP A 455 -14.75 8.67 17.11
N PRO A 456 -14.73 7.42 16.66
CA PRO A 456 -14.06 7.07 15.42
C PRO A 456 -14.75 7.78 14.24
N ARG A 457 -13.96 8.27 13.31
CA ARG A 457 -14.48 8.81 12.05
C ARG A 457 -15.23 7.72 11.29
N GLU A 458 -16.40 8.06 10.77
CA GLU A 458 -17.26 7.11 10.05
C GLU A 458 -16.62 6.53 8.78
N ASP A 459 -15.91 7.34 7.98
CA ASP A 459 -15.28 6.89 6.73
C ASP A 459 -14.15 7.84 6.27
N TRP A 460 -13.31 7.31 5.38
CA TRP A 460 -12.30 8.02 4.61
C TRP A 460 -12.95 8.90 3.53
N ASP A 461 -12.20 9.88 3.01
CA ASP A 461 -12.75 10.69 1.92
C ASP A 461 -12.78 9.91 0.61
N ARG A 462 -13.98 9.71 0.06
CA ARG A 462 -14.20 9.08 -1.25
C ARG A 462 -14.51 10.08 -2.36
N ARG A 463 -14.57 11.37 -2.05
CA ARG A 463 -14.77 12.45 -3.03
C ARG A 463 -13.42 12.84 -3.64
N LYS A 464 -13.46 13.27 -4.90
CA LYS A 464 -12.25 13.77 -5.60
C LYS A 464 -11.62 14.90 -4.76
N VAL A 465 -10.29 14.85 -4.57
CA VAL A 465 -9.55 15.70 -3.62
C VAL A 465 -9.27 17.07 -4.20
#